data_AF-A0A1V1X040-F1
#
_entry.id   AF-A0A1V1X040-F1
#
_cell.length_a   1.000
_cell.length_b   1.000
_cell.length_c   1.000
_cell.angle_alpha   90.00
_cell.angle_beta   90.00
_cell.angle_gamma   90.00
#
_symmetry.space_group_name_H-M   'P 1'
#
loop_
_entity.id
_entity.type
_entity.pdbx_description
1 polymer ?
#
loop_
_entity_poly.entity_id
_entity_poly.type
_entity_poly.pdbx_seq_one_letter_code
_entity_poly.pdbx_strand_id
1 'polypeptide(L)'
;MHQAFLLGRKVVMNNGQAFLHYINEIEVTIAAAQQFNELRGFANDLNTTLTDLQNVTQHLITIAQQQGPEIFLADATLYLEFFGIVTIAWQWLLQGVAVQRMLNNGAKKAAQNFYNGKMYTLRYFFGYELPKTLGLAKRLLDDDRLTVEMQTDFFND
;
A
#
# COMPACT_ATOMS: atom_id res chain seq x y z
N MET A 1 10.93 -11.86 -13.51
CA MET A 1 10.11 -13.05 -13.16
C MET A 1 10.49 -13.72 -11.83
N HIS A 2 11.77 -13.88 -11.45
CA HIS A 2 12.15 -14.57 -10.21
C HIS A 2 11.81 -13.80 -8.89
N GLN A 3 11.75 -12.47 -8.92
CA GLN A 3 11.52 -11.64 -7.73
C GLN A 3 10.05 -11.61 -7.27
N ALA A 4 9.09 -11.62 -8.22
CA ALA A 4 7.66 -11.70 -7.92
C ALA A 4 7.29 -13.04 -7.24
N PHE A 5 7.94 -14.13 -7.66
CA PHE A 5 7.75 -15.47 -7.11
C PHE A 5 8.13 -15.56 -5.62
N LEU A 6 9.20 -14.86 -5.21
CA LEU A 6 9.66 -14.85 -3.82
C LEU A 6 8.77 -13.98 -2.93
N LEU A 7 8.25 -12.86 -3.44
CA LEU A 7 7.43 -11.95 -2.64
C LEU A 7 6.00 -12.48 -2.45
N GLY A 8 5.38 -13.05 -3.49
CA GLY A 8 4.09 -13.71 -3.37
C GLY A 8 4.09 -14.86 -2.37
N ARG A 9 5.11 -15.73 -2.44
CA ARG A 9 5.33 -16.75 -1.42
C ARG A 9 5.61 -16.15 -0.05
N LYS A 10 6.44 -15.11 0.07
CA LYS A 10 6.80 -14.54 1.39
C LYS A 10 5.65 -13.87 2.13
N VAL A 11 4.70 -13.26 1.43
CA VAL A 11 3.47 -12.72 2.03
C VAL A 11 2.61 -13.84 2.64
N VAL A 12 2.65 -15.03 2.05
CA VAL A 12 1.95 -16.24 2.54
C VAL A 12 2.81 -17.07 3.51
N MET A 13 4.14 -16.95 3.48
CA MET A 13 5.07 -17.66 4.38
C MET A 13 4.97 -17.12 5.81
N ASN A 14 5.17 -18.00 6.81
CA ASN A 14 4.98 -17.73 8.24
C ASN A 14 3.54 -17.34 8.65
N ASN A 15 2.50 -17.93 8.05
CA ASN A 15 1.10 -17.69 8.41
C ASN A 15 0.67 -16.20 8.35
N GLY A 16 1.33 -15.40 7.49
CA GLY A 16 1.02 -13.97 7.40
C GLY A 16 1.44 -13.14 8.62
N GLN A 17 2.20 -13.69 9.57
CA GLN A 17 2.66 -12.95 10.77
C GLN A 17 3.39 -11.65 10.41
N ALA A 18 4.26 -11.67 9.40
CA ALA A 18 4.96 -10.47 8.94
C ALA A 18 4.00 -9.41 8.37
N PHE A 19 2.94 -9.85 7.69
CA PHE A 19 1.91 -8.96 7.16
C PHE A 19 1.05 -8.36 8.29
N LEU A 20 0.70 -9.16 9.30
CA LEU A 20 -0.01 -8.68 10.49
C LEU A 20 0.81 -7.66 11.28
N HIS A 21 2.11 -7.91 11.47
CA HIS A 21 3.01 -6.93 12.09
C HIS A 21 3.08 -5.63 11.28
N TYR A 22 3.18 -5.74 9.96
CA TYR A 22 3.16 -4.57 9.07
C TYR A 22 1.86 -3.77 9.21
N ILE A 23 0.69 -4.42 9.20
CA ILE A 23 -0.61 -3.76 9.41
C ILE A 23 -0.61 -3.02 10.76
N ASN A 24 -0.21 -3.69 11.84
CA ASN A 24 -0.20 -3.12 13.18
C ASN A 24 0.66 -1.85 13.27
N GLU A 25 1.85 -1.84 12.65
CA GLU A 25 2.71 -0.66 12.63
C GLU A 25 2.07 0.53 11.88
N ILE A 26 1.34 0.25 10.80
CA ILE A 26 0.56 1.27 10.08
C ILE A 26 -0.57 1.80 10.95
N GLU A 27 -1.34 0.92 11.60
CA GLU A 27 -2.44 1.28 12.48
C GLU A 27 -1.98 2.14 13.65
N VAL A 28 -0.85 1.79 14.28
CA VAL A 28 -0.20 2.62 15.32
C VAL A 28 0.12 4.02 14.78
N THR A 29 0.62 4.10 13.55
CA THR A 29 0.96 5.37 12.92
C THR A 29 -0.28 6.20 12.59
N ILE A 30 -1.34 5.56 12.08
CA ILE A 30 -2.65 6.18 11.83
C ILE A 30 -3.23 6.75 13.14
N ALA A 31 -3.22 5.97 14.22
CA ALA A 31 -3.69 6.41 15.52
C ALA A 31 -2.90 7.61 16.05
N ALA A 32 -1.57 7.60 15.88
CA ALA A 32 -0.73 8.73 16.23
C ALA A 32 -1.03 9.98 15.38
N ALA A 33 -1.30 9.81 14.08
CA ALA A 33 -1.63 10.89 13.16
C ALA A 33 -3.00 11.52 13.46
N GLN A 34 -3.98 10.74 13.91
CA GLN A 34 -5.32 11.23 14.27
C GLN A 34 -5.32 12.28 15.40
N GLN A 35 -4.26 12.31 16.21
CA GLN A 35 -4.04 13.29 17.28
C GLN A 35 -3.75 14.70 16.74
N PHE A 36 -3.37 14.83 15.47
CA PHE A 36 -3.07 16.11 14.82
C PHE A 36 -4.15 16.43 13.78
N ASN A 37 -4.76 17.62 13.87
CA ASN A 37 -5.85 18.02 12.97
C ASN A 37 -5.37 18.06 11.50
N GLU A 38 -4.13 18.47 11.28
CA GLU A 38 -3.45 18.60 10.00
C GLU A 38 -3.23 17.24 9.31
N LEU A 39 -3.19 16.15 10.08
CA LEU A 39 -2.92 14.81 9.57
C LEU A 39 -4.14 13.91 9.51
N ARG A 40 -5.26 14.30 10.13
CA ARG A 40 -6.46 13.46 10.24
C ARG A 40 -7.01 13.01 8.89
N GLY A 41 -6.99 13.88 7.88
CA GLY A 41 -7.39 13.53 6.51
C GLY A 41 -6.53 12.40 5.94
N PHE A 42 -5.21 12.56 5.96
CA PHE A 42 -4.26 11.56 5.48
C PHE A 42 -4.32 10.25 6.28
N ALA A 43 -4.56 10.34 7.59
CA ALA A 43 -4.75 9.16 8.43
C ALA A 43 -5.99 8.35 8.00
N ASN A 44 -7.09 9.02 7.68
CA ASN A 44 -8.31 8.38 7.19
C ASN A 44 -8.09 7.76 5.80
N ASP A 45 -7.47 8.49 4.87
CA ASP A 45 -7.19 7.99 3.52
C ASP A 45 -6.29 6.75 3.55
N LEU A 46 -5.25 6.75 4.41
CA LEU A 46 -4.40 5.59 4.60
C LEU A 46 -5.15 4.42 5.25
N ASN A 47 -6.03 4.69 6.21
CA ASN A 47 -6.83 3.65 6.85
C ASN A 47 -7.78 2.94 5.86
N THR A 48 -8.43 3.71 5.00
CA THR A 48 -9.25 3.17 3.90
C THR A 48 -8.40 2.32 2.97
N THR A 49 -7.27 2.85 2.50
CA THR A 49 -6.40 2.12 1.57
C THR A 49 -5.77 0.86 2.20
N LEU A 50 -5.49 0.90 3.51
CA LEU A 50 -5.01 -0.26 4.26
C LEU A 50 -6.08 -1.35 4.34
N THR A 51 -7.35 -0.96 4.52
CA THR A 51 -8.49 -1.90 4.48
C THR A 51 -8.60 -2.55 3.10
N ASP A 52 -8.45 -1.76 2.04
CA ASP A 52 -8.44 -2.29 0.67
C ASP A 52 -7.28 -3.26 0.42
N LEU A 53 -6.09 -2.96 0.93
CA LEU A 53 -4.94 -3.87 0.85
C LEU A 53 -5.23 -5.20 1.53
N GLN A 54 -5.85 -5.20 2.72
CA GLN A 54 -6.25 -6.41 3.43
C GLN A 54 -7.25 -7.24 2.61
N ASN A 55 -8.27 -6.58 2.05
CA ASN A 55 -9.28 -7.21 1.20
C ASN A 55 -8.66 -7.86 -0.05
N VAL A 56 -7.82 -7.11 -0.78
CA VAL A 56 -7.08 -7.59 -1.95
C VAL A 56 -6.21 -8.79 -1.58
N THR A 57 -5.46 -8.70 -0.49
CA THR A 57 -4.56 -9.77 -0.05
C THR A 57 -5.35 -11.04 0.26
N GLN A 58 -6.45 -10.91 1.00
CA GLN A 58 -7.29 -12.05 1.37
C GLN A 58 -7.94 -12.69 0.13
N HIS A 59 -8.46 -11.89 -0.80
CA HIS A 59 -9.05 -12.37 -2.05
C HIS A 59 -8.04 -13.18 -2.87
N LEU A 60 -6.84 -12.64 -3.09
CA LEU A 60 -5.78 -13.30 -3.85
C LEU A 60 -5.31 -14.61 -3.18
N ILE A 61 -5.24 -14.64 -1.84
CA ILE A 61 -4.94 -15.87 -1.09
C ILE A 61 -6.03 -16.94 -1.33
N THR A 62 -7.30 -16.55 -1.23
CA THR A 62 -8.43 -17.47 -1.46
C THR A 62 -8.40 -18.06 -2.86
N ILE A 63 -8.15 -17.24 -3.89
CA ILE A 63 -8.04 -17.72 -5.27
C ILE A 63 -6.85 -18.66 -5.44
N ALA A 64 -5.68 -18.30 -4.90
CA ALA A 64 -4.50 -19.15 -4.99
C ALA A 64 -4.70 -20.53 -4.34
N GLN A 65 -5.50 -20.60 -3.28
CA GLN A 65 -5.89 -21.87 -2.63
C GLN A 65 -6.84 -22.70 -3.49
N GLN A 66 -7.74 -22.08 -4.26
CA GLN A 66 -8.75 -22.76 -5.08
C GLN A 66 -8.23 -23.18 -6.45
N GLN A 67 -7.48 -22.31 -7.12
CA GLN A 67 -7.09 -22.44 -8.53
C GLN A 67 -5.59 -22.69 -8.72
N GLY A 68 -4.82 -22.66 -7.63
CA GLY A 68 -3.37 -22.85 -7.65
C GLY A 68 -2.58 -21.54 -7.68
N PRO A 69 -1.26 -21.61 -7.41
CA PRO A 69 -0.41 -20.43 -7.20
C PRO A 69 -0.17 -19.61 -8.48
N GLU A 70 -0.42 -20.16 -9.66
CA GLU A 70 -0.15 -19.49 -10.94
C GLU A 70 -1.02 -18.25 -11.16
N ILE A 71 -2.27 -18.27 -10.67
CA ILE A 71 -3.17 -17.12 -10.74
C ILE A 71 -2.61 -15.93 -9.95
N PHE A 72 -2.03 -16.18 -8.77
CA PHE A 72 -1.37 -15.13 -7.99
C PHE A 72 -0.17 -14.54 -8.74
N LEU A 73 0.58 -15.37 -9.46
CA LEU A 73 1.78 -14.94 -10.17
C LEU A 73 1.46 -14.04 -11.37
N ALA A 74 0.31 -14.24 -12.02
CA ALA A 74 -0.12 -13.45 -13.16
C ALA A 74 -0.27 -11.96 -12.80
N ASP A 75 -0.82 -11.66 -11.61
CA ASP A 75 -1.06 -10.28 -11.14
C ASP A 75 -0.07 -9.82 -10.06
N ALA A 76 0.99 -10.58 -9.79
CA ALA A 76 1.93 -10.31 -8.70
C ALA A 76 2.61 -8.92 -8.80
N THR A 77 2.88 -8.43 -10.02
CA THR A 77 3.44 -7.08 -10.22
C THR A 77 2.47 -6.00 -9.76
N LEU A 78 1.18 -6.12 -10.11
CA LEU A 78 0.15 -5.15 -9.73
C LEU A 78 -0.06 -5.15 -8.21
N TYR A 79 -0.06 -6.33 -7.59
CA TYR A 79 -0.14 -6.45 -6.13
C TYR A 79 1.07 -5.80 -5.44
N LEU A 80 2.28 -6.01 -5.95
CA LEU A 80 3.49 -5.39 -5.40
C LEU A 80 3.50 -3.87 -5.55
N GLU A 81 2.97 -3.35 -6.66
CA GLU A 81 2.80 -1.92 -6.86
C GLU A 81 1.82 -1.34 -5.82
N PHE A 82 0.66 -1.98 -5.63
CA PHE A 82 -0.31 -1.58 -4.61
C PHE A 82 0.36 -1.54 -3.24
N PHE A 83 0.95 -2.66 -2.83
CA PHE A 83 1.62 -2.81 -1.54
C PHE A 83 2.71 -1.74 -1.34
N GLY A 84 3.48 -1.45 -2.39
CA GLY A 84 4.50 -0.42 -2.41
C GLY A 84 3.93 0.97 -2.14
N ILE A 85 2.84 1.34 -2.82
CA ILE A 85 2.18 2.65 -2.63
C ILE A 85 1.71 2.82 -1.19
N VAL A 86 1.05 1.80 -0.62
CA VAL A 86 0.60 1.83 0.79
C VAL A 86 1.79 1.98 1.74
N THR A 87 2.88 1.25 1.49
CA THR A 87 4.10 1.32 2.30
C THR A 87 4.71 2.72 2.28
N ILE A 88 4.81 3.36 1.12
CA ILE A 88 5.37 4.71 1.01
C ILE A 88 4.42 5.75 1.60
N ALA A 89 3.11 5.61 1.44
CA ALA A 89 2.13 6.47 2.09
C ALA A 89 2.26 6.42 3.63
N TRP A 90 2.44 5.21 4.19
CA TRP A 90 2.73 5.04 5.61
C TRP A 90 3.99 5.77 6.05
N GLN A 91 5.10 5.62 5.31
CA GLN A 91 6.35 6.31 5.63
C GLN A 91 6.19 7.84 5.60
N TRP A 92 5.41 8.37 4.66
CA TRP A 92 5.08 9.80 4.64
C TRP A 92 4.23 10.22 5.85
N LEU A 93 3.21 9.45 6.22
CA LEU A 93 2.39 9.74 7.40
C LEU A 93 3.23 9.72 8.69
N LEU A 94 4.15 8.76 8.83
CA LEU A 94 5.09 8.66 9.94
C LEU A 94 5.98 9.92 10.04
N GLN A 95 6.51 10.39 8.91
CA GLN A 95 7.26 11.65 8.86
C GLN A 95 6.37 12.85 9.19
N GLY A 96 5.12 12.88 8.73
CA GLY A 96 4.14 13.89 9.08
C GLY A 96 3.93 13.99 10.59
N VAL A 97 3.73 12.85 11.27
CA VAL A 97 3.61 12.79 12.73
C VAL A 97 4.85 13.36 13.42
N ALA A 98 6.04 12.97 12.97
CA ALA A 98 7.29 13.48 13.52
C ALA A 98 7.42 15.01 13.34
N VAL A 99 7.03 15.54 12.17
CA VAL A 99 7.01 16.98 11.90
C VAL A 99 6.06 17.71 12.85
N GLN A 100 4.83 17.23 13.03
CA GLN A 100 3.86 17.88 13.91
C GLN A 100 4.33 17.90 15.38
N ARG A 101 4.94 16.81 15.85
CA ARG A 101 5.55 16.76 17.20
C ARG A 101 6.66 17.80 17.37
N MET A 102 7.51 17.97 16.36
CA MET A 102 8.60 18.95 16.42
C MET A 102 8.10 20.40 16.37
N LEU A 103 7.06 20.67 15.58
CA LEU A 103 6.44 21.99 15.51
C LEU A 103 5.82 22.39 16.85
N ASN A 104 5.12 21.47 17.52
CA ASN A 104 4.53 21.70 18.86
C ASN A 104 5.59 21.97 19.94
N ASN A 105 6.80 21.45 19.76
CA ASN A 105 7.92 21.64 20.70
C ASN A 105 8.79 22.88 20.40
N GLY A 106 8.32 23.81 19.56
CA GLY A 106 9.00 25.09 19.33
C GLY A 106 10.23 25.00 18.42
N ALA A 107 10.11 24.30 17.29
CA ALA A 107 11.21 24.13 16.34
C ALA A 107 11.84 25.45 15.86
N LYS A 108 13.17 25.44 15.65
CA LYS A 108 13.94 26.58 15.14
C LYS A 108 13.48 26.98 13.73
N LYS A 109 13.55 28.29 13.41
CA LYS A 109 13.10 28.87 12.12
C LYS A 109 13.68 28.21 10.87
N ALA A 110 14.96 27.81 10.89
CA ALA A 110 15.59 27.09 9.77
C ALA A 110 14.99 25.68 9.51
N ALA A 111 14.43 25.03 10.54
CA ALA A 111 13.76 23.75 10.41
C ALA A 111 12.35 23.87 9.80
N GLN A 112 11.73 25.06 9.86
CA GLN A 112 10.36 25.28 9.36
C GLN A 112 10.24 25.07 7.85
N ASN A 113 11.19 25.56 7.04
CA ASN A 113 11.16 25.34 5.59
C ASN A 113 11.29 23.87 5.22
N PHE A 114 12.16 23.14 5.91
CA PHE A 114 12.34 21.69 5.71
C PHE A 114 11.06 20.91 6.07
N TYR A 115 10.43 21.25 7.21
CA TYR A 115 9.16 20.65 7.63
C TYR A 115 8.01 20.96 6.70
N ASN A 116 7.90 22.20 6.22
CA ASN A 116 6.93 22.57 5.20
C ASN A 116 7.14 21.74 3.93
N GLY A 117 8.38 21.58 3.47
CA GLY A 117 8.72 20.72 2.35
C GLY A 117 8.22 19.29 2.53
N LYS A 118 8.46 18.69 3.70
CA LYS A 118 7.95 17.35 4.05
C LYS A 118 6.43 17.27 4.00
N MET A 119 5.73 18.26 4.54
CA MET A 119 4.27 18.33 4.49
C MET A 119 3.73 18.49 3.06
N TYR A 120 4.41 19.25 2.19
CA TYR A 120 4.04 19.34 0.77
C TYR A 120 4.25 18.01 0.04
N THR A 121 5.34 17.30 0.31
CA THR A 121 5.57 15.98 -0.31
C THR A 121 4.55 14.95 0.16
N LEU A 122 4.18 14.97 1.45
CA LEU A 122 3.09 14.15 1.99
C LEU A 122 1.79 14.46 1.25
N ARG A 123 1.41 15.73 1.13
CA ARG A 123 0.21 16.17 0.39
C ARG A 123 0.22 15.71 -1.06
N TYR A 124 1.36 15.84 -1.75
CA TYR A 124 1.51 15.36 -3.11
C TYR A 124 1.29 13.84 -3.18
N PHE A 125 1.95 13.07 -2.32
CA PHE A 125 1.86 11.61 -2.37
C PHE A 125 0.41 11.14 -2.14
N PHE A 126 -0.27 11.68 -1.13
CA PHE A 126 -1.66 11.35 -0.84
C PHE A 126 -2.64 11.84 -1.92
N GLY A 127 -2.34 12.96 -2.58
CA GLY A 127 -3.20 13.51 -3.64
C GLY A 127 -3.00 12.91 -5.04
N TYR A 128 -1.81 12.39 -5.34
CA TYR A 128 -1.42 11.98 -6.70
C TYR A 128 -1.02 10.51 -6.83
N GLU A 129 -0.35 9.96 -5.82
CA GLU A 129 0.16 8.59 -5.87
C GLU A 129 -0.81 7.61 -5.21
N LEU A 130 -1.32 7.94 -4.03
CA LEU A 130 -2.27 7.09 -3.30
C LEU A 130 -3.52 6.74 -4.12
N PRO A 131 -4.16 7.65 -4.89
CA PRO A 131 -5.36 7.30 -5.65
C PRO A 131 -5.16 6.22 -6.73
N LYS A 132 -3.92 5.96 -7.15
CA LYS A 132 -3.60 4.88 -8.10
C LYS A 132 -3.97 3.50 -7.53
N THR A 133 -3.99 3.35 -6.20
CA THR A 133 -4.40 2.10 -5.55
C THR A 133 -5.84 1.72 -5.86
N LEU A 134 -6.73 2.67 -6.15
CA LEU A 134 -8.13 2.38 -6.51
C LEU A 134 -8.23 1.57 -7.82
N GLY A 135 -7.43 1.94 -8.83
CA GLY A 135 -7.39 1.23 -10.10
C GLY A 135 -6.75 -0.16 -9.94
N LEU A 136 -5.69 -0.25 -9.14
CA LEU A 136 -5.04 -1.52 -8.80
C LEU A 136 -5.98 -2.44 -8.03
N ALA A 137 -6.69 -1.92 -7.02
CA ALA A 137 -7.69 -2.63 -6.23
C ALA A 137 -8.75 -3.24 -7.15
N LYS A 138 -9.32 -2.42 -8.03
CA LYS A 138 -10.34 -2.84 -8.98
C LYS A 138 -9.87 -4.02 -9.82
N ARG A 139 -8.64 -3.96 -10.37
CA ARG A 139 -8.11 -5.03 -11.20
C ARG A 139 -7.76 -6.29 -10.41
N LEU A 140 -7.20 -6.13 -9.21
CA LEU A 140 -6.78 -7.24 -8.35
C LEU A 140 -7.96 -7.99 -7.71
N LEU A 141 -9.12 -7.33 -7.59
CA LEU A 141 -10.38 -7.92 -7.12
C LEU A 141 -11.27 -8.43 -8.26
N ASP A 142 -10.82 -8.30 -9.51
CA ASP A 142 -11.54 -8.81 -10.68
C ASP A 142 -11.27 -10.31 -10.84
N ASP A 143 -12.33 -11.06 -11.14
CA ASP A 143 -12.25 -12.51 -11.37
C ASP A 143 -11.90 -12.86 -12.82
N ASP A 144 -11.98 -11.90 -13.75
CA ASP A 144 -11.52 -12.08 -15.12
C ASP A 144 -10.02 -12.43 -15.15
N ARG A 145 -9.64 -13.59 -15.71
CA ARG A 145 -8.24 -14.06 -15.78
C ARG A 145 -7.66 -13.99 -17.19
N LEU A 146 -7.96 -12.92 -17.92
CA LEU A 146 -7.45 -12.65 -19.27
C LEU A 146 -5.98 -13.03 -19.49
N THR A 147 -5.06 -12.64 -18.60
CA THR A 147 -3.61 -12.89 -18.77
C THR A 147 -3.20 -14.35 -18.62
N VAL A 148 -4.06 -15.18 -18.02
CA VAL A 148 -3.87 -16.63 -17.87
C VAL A 148 -4.58 -17.38 -18.98
N GLU A 149 -5.77 -16.92 -19.39
CA GLU A 149 -6.57 -17.53 -20.46
C GLU A 149 -6.04 -17.23 -21.87
N MET A 150 -5.29 -16.13 -22.02
CA MET A 150 -4.70 -15.70 -23.28
C MET A 150 -3.80 -16.80 -23.87
N GLN A 151 -4.13 -17.26 -25.07
CA GLN A 151 -3.33 -18.21 -25.83
C GLN A 151 -2.50 -17.47 -26.89
N THR A 152 -1.23 -17.84 -27.03
CA THR A 152 -0.33 -17.25 -28.04
C THR A 152 -0.88 -17.41 -29.46
N ASP A 153 -1.57 -18.52 -29.73
CA ASP A 153 -2.17 -18.82 -31.04
C ASP A 153 -3.24 -17.80 -31.47
N PHE A 154 -3.82 -17.03 -30.54
CA PHE A 154 -4.75 -15.96 -30.88
C PHE A 154 -4.08 -14.73 -31.52
N PHE A 155 -2.76 -14.67 -31.54
CA PHE A 155 -1.97 -13.54 -32.05
C PHE A 155 -1.02 -13.93 -33.19
N ASN A 156 -1.08 -15.17 -33.65
CA ASN A 156 -0.30 -15.67 -34.77
C ASN A 156 -1.22 -15.79 -36.00
N ASP A 157 -0.95 -15.00 -37.04
CA ASP A 157 -1.52 -15.16 -38.39
C ASP A 157 -0.72 -16.18 -39.21
#